data_AF-A0A089QNH5-F1
#
_entry.id   AF-A0A089QNH5-F1
#
_cell.length_a   1.000
_cell.length_b   1.000
_cell.length_c   1.000
_cell.angle_alpha   90.00
_cell.angle_beta   90.00
_cell.angle_gamma   90.00
#
_symmetry.space_group_name_H-M   'P 1'
#
loop_
_entity.id
_entity.type
_entity.pdbx_description
1 polymer ?
#
loop_
_entity_poly.entity_id
_entity_poly.type
_entity_poly.pdbx_seq_one_letter_code
_entity_poly.pdbx_strand_id
1 'polypeptide(L)' 'MTEEIDWKQELLDSEKFNKKQENQLNNGTKSLIKSWLLGALYIRWKKLKGIREQPAPDSNSSFQGWNKKVEDVNTCQS' A
#
# COMPACT_ATOMS: atom_id res chain seq x y z
N MET A 1 1.69 21.30 11.42
CA MET A 1 2.23 21.29 10.05
C MET A 1 2.72 19.88 9.80
N THR A 2 1.96 19.08 9.06
CA THR A 2 2.40 17.76 8.63
C THR A 2 3.46 18.00 7.58
N GLU A 3 4.73 17.74 7.89
CA GLU A 3 5.74 17.70 6.84
C GLU A 3 5.34 16.57 5.89
N GLU A 4 4.96 16.93 4.66
CA GLU A 4 4.67 15.97 3.62
C GLU A 4 6.00 15.34 3.23
N ILE A 5 6.32 14.22 3.87
CA ILE A 5 7.56 13.50 3.60
C ILE A 5 7.51 13.02 2.15
N ASP A 6 8.30 13.65 1.28
CA ASP A 6 8.51 13.18 -0.08
C ASP A 6 9.44 11.96 -0.06
N TRP A 7 8.86 10.83 0.35
CA TRP A 7 9.53 9.55 0.45
C TRP A 7 10.14 9.08 -0.88
N LYS A 8 9.66 9.61 -2.02
CA LYS A 8 10.23 9.26 -3.33
C LYS A 8 11.59 9.92 -3.53
N GLN A 9 11.71 11.22 -3.19
CA GLN A 9 12.99 11.92 -3.24
C GLN A 9 13.99 11.33 -2.25
N GLU A 10 13.56 11.08 -1.01
CA GLU A 10 14.45 10.45 -0.02
C GLU A 10 14.95 9.07 -0.46
N LEU A 11 14.08 8.29 -1.12
CA LEU A 11 14.47 6.99 -1.65
C LEU A 11 15.49 7.16 -2.78
N LEU A 12 15.27 8.11 -3.70
CA LEU A 12 16.21 8.43 -4.79
C LEU A 12 17.58 8.87 -4.27
N ASP A 13 17.63 9.63 -3.17
CA ASP A 13 18.89 10.05 -2.56
C ASP A 13 19.58 8.90 -1.80
N SER A 14 18.81 7.93 -1.30
CA SER A 14 19.33 6.79 -0.54
C SER A 14 19.90 5.67 -1.42
N GLU A 15 19.36 5.46 -2.62
CA GLU A 15 19.77 4.36 -3.51
C GLU A 15 20.03 4.82 -4.95
N LYS A 16 20.98 4.16 -5.61
CA LYS A 16 21.19 4.35 -7.05
C LYS A 16 20.08 3.69 -7.85
N PHE A 17 19.18 4.51 -8.39
CA PHE A 17 18.18 4.09 -9.37
C PHE A 17 18.69 4.27 -10.80
N ASN A 18 18.11 3.50 -11.72
CA ASN A 18 18.31 3.71 -13.15
C ASN A 18 17.39 4.85 -13.63
N LYS A 19 17.76 5.57 -14.70
CA LYS A 19 17.00 6.72 -15.25
C LYS A 19 15.52 6.40 -15.53
N LYS A 20 15.22 5.13 -15.88
CA LYS A 20 13.83 4.66 -16.06
C LYS A 20 13.02 4.65 -14.76
N GLN A 21 13.64 4.29 -13.64
CA GLN A 21 13.00 4.23 -12.33
C GLN A 21 12.80 5.63 -11.74
N GLU A 22 13.78 6.53 -11.91
CA GLU A 22 13.64 7.96 -11.58
C GLU A 22 12.44 8.58 -12.29
N ASN A 23 12.35 8.39 -13.61
CA ASN A 23 11.23 8.91 -14.39
C ASN A 23 9.89 8.32 -13.93
N GLN A 24 9.87 7.07 -13.47
CA GLN A 24 8.67 6.42 -12.95
C GLN A 24 8.24 6.97 -11.57
N LEU A 25 9.19 7.35 -10.73
CA LEU A 25 8.93 7.99 -9.43
C LEU A 25 8.37 9.41 -9.62
N ASN A 26 8.93 10.17 -10.57
CA ASN A 26 8.56 11.57 -10.85
C ASN A 26 7.26 11.71 -11.65
N ASN A 27 7.06 10.94 -12.73
CA ASN A 27 5.90 11.11 -13.63
C ASN A 27 4.66 10.27 -13.26
N GLY A 28 4.75 9.42 -12.23
CA GLY A 28 3.64 8.60 -11.77
C GLY A 28 3.28 7.41 -12.69
N THR A 29 2.33 6.59 -12.23
CA THR A 29 2.06 5.26 -12.81
C THR A 29 0.81 5.27 -13.70
N LYS A 30 0.99 5.36 -15.02
CA LYS A 30 -0.11 5.22 -16.01
C LYS A 30 -0.61 3.78 -16.22
N SER A 31 -0.02 2.79 -15.53
CA SER A 31 -0.29 1.36 -15.76
C SER A 31 -0.26 0.58 -14.45
N LEU A 32 -1.12 -0.44 -14.33
CA LEU A 32 -1.29 -1.27 -13.14
C LEU A 32 0.02 -1.90 -12.66
N ILE A 33 0.81 -2.44 -13.59
CA ILE A 33 2.12 -3.05 -13.30
C ILE A 33 3.07 -2.02 -12.67
N LYS A 34 3.03 -0.78 -13.17
CA LYS A 34 3.84 0.31 -12.63
C LYS A 34 3.42 0.69 -11.23
N SER A 35 2.12 0.69 -10.94
CA SER A 35 1.58 0.95 -9.60
C SER A 35 2.02 -0.11 -8.59
N TRP A 36 2.03 -1.39 -8.99
CA TRP A 36 2.56 -2.46 -8.14
C TRP A 36 4.04 -2.23 -7.82
N LEU A 37 4.85 -1.92 -8.83
CA LEU A 37 6.28 -1.65 -8.66
C LEU A 37 6.52 -0.47 -7.70
N LEU A 38 5.71 0.58 -7.81
CA LEU A 38 5.76 1.74 -6.92
C LEU A 38 5.43 1.35 -5.47
N GLY A 39 4.44 0.49 -5.27
CA GLY A 39 4.10 -0.07 -3.95
C GLY A 39 5.25 -0.88 -3.34
N ALA A 40 5.94 -1.70 -4.15
CA ALA A 40 7.12 -2.44 -3.70
C ALA A 40 8.27 -1.50 -3.27
N LEU A 41 8.51 -0.42 -4.03
CA LEU A 41 9.50 0.60 -3.68
C LEU A 41 9.14 1.32 -2.37
N TYR A 42 7.87 1.63 -2.15
CA TYR A 42 7.40 2.23 -0.90
C TYR A 42 7.64 1.32 0.32
N ILE A 43 7.35 0.02 0.20
CA ILE A 43 7.64 -0.95 1.26
C ILE A 43 9.14 -1.00 1.54
N ARG A 44 9.98 -0.95 0.50
CA ARG A 44 11.43 -0.91 0.64
C ARG A 44 11.91 0.36 1.36
N TRP A 45 11.36 1.52 1.00
CA TRP A 45 11.63 2.78 1.71
C TRP A 45 11.25 2.69 3.19
N LYS A 46 10.07 2.14 3.52
CA LYS A 46 9.66 1.92 4.92
C LYS A 46 10.66 1.04 5.68
N LYS A 47 11.18 -0.02 5.03
CA LYS A 47 12.23 -0.88 5.61
C LYS A 47 13.55 -0.13 5.84
N LEU A 48 14.00 0.69 4.89
CA LEU A 48 15.22 1.50 5.02
C LEU A 48 15.12 2.49 6.19
N LYS A 49 13.96 3.11 6.37
CA LYS A 49 13.69 4.03 7.49
C LYS A 49 13.49 3.31 8.83
N GLY A 50 13.44 1.97 8.85
CA GLY A 50 13.16 1.20 10.07
C GLY A 50 11.73 1.38 10.59
N ILE A 51 10.82 1.90 9.77
CA ILE A 51 9.40 2.03 10.12
C ILE A 51 8.84 0.60 10.13
N ARG A 52 8.70 0.03 11.33
CA ARG A 52 8.02 -1.25 11.51
C ARG A 52 6.56 -1.04 11.18
N GLU A 53 6.06 -1.82 10.24
CA GLU A 53 4.63 -1.87 9.92
C GLU A 53 3.88 -2.13 11.23
N GLN A 54 3.05 -1.18 11.64
CA GLN A 54 2.17 -1.40 12.80
C GLN A 54 1.37 -2.68 12.51
N PRO A 55 1.18 -3.57 13.50
CA PRO A 55 0.40 -4.77 13.30
C PRO A 55 -0.93 -4.35 12.68
N ALA A 56 -1.28 -4.98 11.54
CA ALA A 56 -2.49 -4.62 10.82
C ALA A 56 -3.65 -4.62 11.82
N PRO A 57 -4.43 -3.54 11.93
CA PRO A 57 -5.61 -3.55 12.78
C PRO A 57 -6.49 -4.72 12.32
N ASP A 58 -7.03 -5.49 13.26
CA ASP A 58 -7.80 -6.71 12.99
C ASP A 58 -8.99 -6.41 12.05
N SER A 59 -8.72 -6.50 10.75
CA SER A 59 -9.64 -6.12 9.68
C SER A 59 -10.65 -7.23 9.38
N ASN A 60 -10.55 -8.35 10.11
CA ASN A 60 -11.37 -9.55 9.93
C ASN A 60 -12.82 -9.38 10.38
N SER A 61 -13.17 -8.32 11.13
CA SER A 61 -14.52 -8.08 11.61
C SER A 61 -15.53 -7.79 10.47
N SER A 62 -15.09 -7.12 9.40
CA SER A 62 -15.97 -6.73 8.29
C SER A 62 -16.45 -7.92 7.46
N PHE A 63 -15.61 -8.94 7.26
CA PHE A 63 -15.99 -10.12 6.47
C PHE A 63 -16.90 -11.07 7.27
N GLN A 64 -16.63 -11.24 8.56
CA GLN A 64 -17.50 -12.02 9.45
C GLN A 64 -18.90 -11.40 9.55
N GLY A 65 -19.00 -10.07 9.64
CA GLY A 65 -20.30 -9.37 9.66
C GLY A 65 -21.09 -9.51 8.35
N TRP A 66 -20.41 -9.63 7.21
CA TRP A 66 -21.05 -9.89 5.93
C TRP A 66 -21.57 -11.33 5.84
N ASN A 67 -20.76 -12.32 6.22
CA ASN A 67 -21.18 -13.73 6.22
C ASN A 67 -22.43 -13.96 7.09
N LYS A 68 -22.47 -13.36 8.28
CA LYS A 68 -23.64 -13.46 9.17
C LYS A 68 -24.92 -12.93 8.52
N LYS A 69 -24.85 -11.79 7.82
CA LYS A 69 -26.00 -11.26 7.06
C LYS A 69 -26.46 -12.18 5.93
N VAL A 70 -25.53 -12.86 5.27
CA VAL A 70 -25.85 -13.84 4.22
C VAL A 70 -26.55 -15.07 4.82
N GLU A 71 -26.11 -15.55 5.98
CA GLU A 71 -26.76 -16.66 6.70
C GLU A 71 -28.16 -16.29 7.22
N ASP A 72 -28.31 -15.10 7.81
CA ASP A 72 -29.60 -14.59 8.32
C ASP A 72 -30.63 -14.43 7.18
N VAL A 73 -30.21 -13.97 6.00
CA VAL A 73 -31.11 -13.85 4.83
C VAL A 73 -31.56 -15.22 4.32
N ASN A 74 -30.67 -16.20 4.26
CA ASN A 74 -30.99 -17.55 3.80
C ASN A 74 -31.92 -18.31 4.76
N THR A 75 -31.83 -18.05 6.06
CA THR A 75 -32.68 -18.70 7.08
C THR A 75 -34.09 -18.10 7.17
N CYS A 76 -34.29 -16.84 6.75
CA CYS A 76 -35.63 -16.24 6.65
C CYS A 76 -36.41 -16.63 5.37
N GLN A 77 -35.76 -17.27 4.38
CA GLN A 77 -36.39 -17.70 3.12
C GLN A 77 -36.81 -19.18 3.12
N SER A 78 -36.58 -19.93 4.21
CA SER A 78 -36.91 -21.34 4.36
C SER A 78 -37.99 -21.56 5.40
#